data_AF-A0A518HMY7-F1
#
_entry.id   AF-A0A518HMY7-F1
#
_cell.length_a   1.000
_cell.length_b   1.000
_cell.length_c   1.000
_cell.angle_alpha   90.00
_cell.angle_beta   90.00
_cell.angle_gamma   90.00
#
_symmetry.space_group_name_H-M   'P 1'
#
loop_
_entity.id
_entity.type
_entity.pdbx_description
1 polymer ?
#
loop_
_entity_poly.entity_id
_entity_poly.type
_entity_poly.pdbx_seq_one_letter_code
_entity_poly.pdbx_strand_id
1 'polypeptide(L)'
;MNESITESEDLEWRLRISRPAFQDFQRLLPRYSVRSELNRQLPKLRWWNPDEPLVIDLQWKWLEQPNGLAELLVQLDDGFVGTVRVLFCEHSPNPSVPTLWILGGMRADEAFDSPQHTIYSGRRAILRERAD
;
A
#
# COMPACT_ATOMS: atom_id res chain seq x y z
N MET A 1 37.02 1.69 21.78
CA MET A 1 36.12 2.19 20.73
C MET A 1 35.03 1.15 20.60
N ASN A 2 33.87 1.41 21.20
CA ASN A 2 32.72 0.50 21.11
C ASN A 2 31.99 0.84 19.82
N GLU A 3 32.07 -0.04 18.84
CA GLU A 3 31.13 -0.06 17.73
C GLU A 3 29.81 -0.59 18.29
N SER A 4 28.89 0.33 18.60
CA SER A 4 27.49 -0.03 18.78
C SER A 4 26.97 -0.45 17.41
N ILE A 5 26.97 -1.77 17.16
CA ILE A 5 26.12 -2.37 16.14
C ILE A 5 24.70 -2.13 16.64
N THR A 6 24.07 -1.05 16.16
CA THR A 6 22.62 -0.93 16.23
C THR A 6 22.10 -2.03 15.31
N GLU A 7 21.84 -3.21 15.88
CA GLU A 7 20.92 -4.18 15.30
C GLU A 7 19.61 -3.41 15.06
N SER A 8 19.47 -2.89 13.84
CA SER A 8 18.17 -2.66 13.25
C SER A 8 17.50 -4.02 13.25
N GLU A 9 16.80 -4.37 14.34
CA GLU A 9 15.81 -5.43 14.29
C GLU A 9 14.99 -5.14 13.03
N ASP A 10 15.02 -6.07 12.06
CA ASP A 10 14.25 -5.99 10.83
C ASP A 10 12.76 -5.92 11.22
N LEU A 11 12.27 -4.73 11.50
CA LEU A 11 10.91 -4.51 11.95
C LEU A 11 9.99 -4.79 10.76
N GLU A 12 9.51 -6.03 10.68
CA GLU A 12 8.51 -6.44 9.70
C GLU A 12 7.25 -5.59 9.88
N TRP A 13 6.88 -4.83 8.84
CA TRP A 13 5.69 -3.98 8.91
C TRP A 13 4.44 -4.84 9.12
N ARG A 14 3.61 -4.47 10.10
CA ARG A 14 2.25 -5.00 10.18
C ARG A 14 1.43 -4.45 9.02
N LEU A 15 0.87 -5.34 8.20
CA LEU A 15 -0.01 -4.92 7.11
C LEU A 15 -1.49 -4.96 7.52
N ARG A 16 -2.22 -3.87 7.26
CA ARG A 16 -3.67 -3.76 7.42
C ARG A 16 -4.30 -3.35 6.09
N ILE A 17 -5.46 -3.91 5.77
CA ILE A 17 -6.24 -3.55 4.59
C ILE A 17 -7.52 -2.90 5.06
N SER A 18 -7.77 -1.68 4.61
CA SER A 18 -9.00 -0.97 4.92
C SER A 18 -10.21 -1.61 4.23
N ARG A 19 -11.38 -1.52 4.85
CA ARG A 19 -12.62 -2.04 4.24
C ARG A 19 -12.91 -1.47 2.85
N PRO A 20 -12.74 -0.16 2.58
CA PRO A 20 -12.90 0.39 1.23
C PRO A 20 -11.95 -0.25 0.22
N ALA A 21 -10.71 -0.58 0.61
CA ALA A 21 -9.78 -1.24 -0.29
C ALA A 21 -10.29 -2.61 -0.77
N PHE A 22 -10.88 -3.41 0.13
CA PHE A 22 -11.50 -4.67 -0.27
C PHE A 22 -12.60 -4.47 -1.32
N GLN A 23 -13.40 -3.40 -1.19
CA GLN A 23 -14.47 -3.09 -2.14
C GLN A 23 -13.93 -2.63 -3.50
N ASP A 24 -12.86 -1.82 -3.50
CA ASP A 24 -12.20 -1.39 -4.72
C ASP A 24 -11.64 -2.60 -5.48
N PHE A 25 -10.90 -3.49 -4.80
CA PHE A 25 -10.33 -4.68 -5.42
C PHE A 25 -11.40 -5.65 -5.94
N GLN A 26 -12.54 -5.77 -5.26
CA GLN A 26 -13.66 -6.60 -5.75
C GLN A 26 -14.27 -6.04 -7.03
N ARG A 27 -14.37 -4.72 -7.16
CA ARG A 27 -14.88 -4.06 -8.37
C ARG A 27 -13.87 -4.10 -9.51
N LEU A 28 -12.60 -3.84 -9.20
CA LEU A 28 -11.50 -3.77 -10.15
C LEU A 28 -11.18 -5.15 -10.73
N LEU A 29 -11.16 -6.17 -9.89
CA LEU A 29 -10.74 -7.53 -10.22
C LEU A 29 -11.90 -8.48 -9.94
N PRO A 30 -12.87 -8.63 -10.86
CA PRO A 30 -14.08 -9.43 -10.61
C PRO A 30 -13.79 -10.94 -10.52
N ARG A 31 -12.67 -11.41 -11.07
CA ARG A 31 -12.25 -12.81 -11.01
C ARG A 31 -11.49 -13.13 -9.73
N TYR A 32 -11.86 -14.24 -9.10
CA TYR A 32 -11.21 -14.68 -7.86
C TYR A 32 -9.73 -15.02 -8.04
N SER A 33 -9.35 -15.65 -9.17
CA SER A 33 -7.96 -16.02 -9.46
C SER A 33 -7.03 -14.81 -9.42
N VAL A 34 -7.45 -13.71 -10.05
CA VAL A 34 -6.69 -12.46 -10.14
C VAL A 34 -6.62 -11.75 -8.79
N ARG A 35 -7.72 -11.76 -8.01
CA ARG A 35 -7.67 -11.28 -6.61
C ARG A 35 -6.74 -12.13 -5.75
N SER A 36 -6.71 -13.45 -5.97
CA SER A 36 -5.78 -14.34 -5.26
C SER A 36 -4.34 -14.01 -5.60
N GLU A 37 -4.04 -13.67 -6.86
CA GLU A 37 -2.72 -13.20 -7.28
C GLU A 37 -2.36 -11.89 -6.56
N LEU A 38 -3.22 -10.86 -6.61
CA LEU A 38 -3.01 -9.62 -5.87
C LEU A 38 -2.75 -9.90 -4.38
N ASN A 39 -3.57 -10.73 -3.74
CA ASN A 39 -3.43 -11.09 -2.33
C ASN A 39 -2.12 -11.84 -2.01
N ARG A 40 -1.46 -12.47 -2.98
CA ARG A 40 -0.10 -13.03 -2.80
C ARG A 40 0.98 -11.97 -2.90
N GLN A 41 0.74 -10.88 -3.64
CA GLN A 41 1.68 -9.79 -3.82
C GLN A 41 1.67 -8.82 -2.62
N LEU A 42 0.47 -8.48 -2.10
CA LEU A 42 0.33 -7.48 -1.02
C LEU A 42 1.18 -7.76 0.24
N PRO A 43 1.32 -9.01 0.75
CA PRO A 43 2.16 -9.29 1.91
C PRO A 43 3.63 -8.92 1.73
N LYS A 44 4.12 -8.71 0.49
CA LYS A 44 5.49 -8.23 0.27
C LYS A 44 5.74 -6.85 0.89
N LEU A 45 4.72 -6.01 1.01
CA LEU A 45 4.80 -4.70 1.69
C LEU A 45 5.32 -4.77 3.13
N ARG A 46 5.32 -5.95 3.75
CA ARG A 46 5.89 -6.14 5.08
C ARG A 46 7.41 -5.88 5.15
N TRP A 47 8.10 -5.99 4.01
CA TRP A 47 9.52 -5.68 3.86
C TRP A 47 9.75 -4.34 3.18
N TRP A 48 8.77 -3.43 3.19
CA TRP A 48 8.93 -2.11 2.59
C TRP A 48 9.98 -1.29 3.32
N ASN A 49 10.93 -0.76 2.56
CA ASN A 49 11.92 0.20 3.02
C ASN A 49 11.73 1.50 2.20
N PRO A 50 11.47 2.66 2.84
CA PRO A 50 11.26 3.92 2.13
C PRO A 50 12.48 4.40 1.33
N ASP A 51 13.68 3.89 1.64
CA ASP A 51 14.93 4.25 0.96
C ASP A 51 15.23 3.37 -0.26
N GLU A 52 14.46 2.29 -0.46
CA GLU A 52 14.63 1.37 -1.59
C GLU A 52 13.55 1.58 -2.64
N PRO A 53 13.86 1.53 -3.95
CA PRO A 53 12.86 1.75 -5.00
C PRO A 53 11.93 0.56 -5.23
N LEU A 54 12.23 -0.60 -4.62
CA LEU A 54 11.50 -1.84 -4.78
C LEU A 54 11.13 -2.40 -3.41
N VAL A 55 10.01 -3.13 -3.37
CA VAL A 55 9.67 -4.02 -2.27
C VAL A 55 9.74 -5.44 -2.78
N ILE A 56 10.82 -6.15 -2.45
CA ILE A 56 11.20 -7.45 -3.00
C ILE A 56 11.43 -7.37 -4.52
N ASP A 57 10.35 -7.34 -5.29
CA ASP A 57 10.30 -7.30 -6.76
C ASP A 57 9.24 -6.31 -7.27
N LEU A 58 8.49 -5.65 -6.38
CA LEU A 58 7.42 -4.74 -6.73
C LEU A 58 7.89 -3.28 -6.71
N GLN A 59 7.60 -2.55 -7.78
CA GLN A 59 7.87 -1.12 -7.83
C GLN A 59 6.91 -0.34 -6.95
N TRP A 60 7.43 0.67 -6.26
CA TRP A 60 6.60 1.61 -5.52
C TRP A 60 7.16 3.03 -5.63
N LYS A 61 6.33 4.03 -5.31
CA LYS A 61 6.77 5.42 -5.17
C LYS A 61 5.82 6.21 -4.30
N TRP A 62 6.33 7.31 -3.75
CA TRP A 62 5.50 8.35 -3.18
C TRP A 62 4.67 9.04 -4.27
N LEU A 63 3.43 9.40 -3.94
CA LEU A 63 2.66 10.29 -4.79
C LEU A 63 3.21 11.72 -4.68
N GLU A 64 3.17 12.47 -5.79
CA GLU A 64 3.82 13.79 -5.91
C GLU A 64 3.26 14.86 -4.96
N GLN A 65 2.11 14.61 -4.32
CA GLN A 65 1.50 15.52 -3.36
C GLN A 65 1.89 15.14 -1.93
N PRO A 66 2.09 16.11 -1.02
CA PRO A 66 2.47 15.88 0.38
C PRO A 66 1.29 15.37 1.23
N ASN A 67 0.66 14.28 0.80
CA ASN A 67 -0.45 13.63 1.49
C ASN A 67 -0.01 12.37 2.24
N GLY A 68 1.27 11.99 2.18
CA GLY A 68 1.81 10.79 2.82
C GLY A 68 1.22 9.50 2.27
N LEU A 69 0.81 9.51 1.00
CA LEU A 69 0.37 8.33 0.26
C LEU A 69 1.48 7.84 -0.66
N ALA A 70 1.64 6.54 -0.70
CA ALA A 70 2.48 5.84 -1.65
C ALA A 70 1.62 4.94 -2.55
N GLU A 71 2.15 4.60 -3.71
CA GLU A 71 1.58 3.61 -4.60
C GLU A 71 2.56 2.46 -4.84
N LEU A 72 2.02 1.25 -4.81
CA LEU A 72 2.69 0.01 -5.21
C LEU A 72 2.10 -0.44 -6.54
N LEU A 73 2.94 -0.76 -7.52
CA LEU A 73 2.52 -1.25 -8.82
C LEU A 73 2.55 -2.78 -8.83
N VAL A 74 1.38 -3.38 -9.05
CA VAL A 74 1.22 -4.82 -9.10
C VAL A 74 0.75 -5.21 -10.49
N GLN A 75 1.64 -5.87 -11.25
CA GLN A 75 1.27 -6.48 -12.53
C GLN A 75 0.52 -7.79 -12.26
N LEU A 76 -0.62 -7.97 -12.94
CA LEU A 76 -1.49 -9.13 -12.77
C LEU A 76 -1.80 -9.75 -14.14
N ASP A 77 -1.97 -11.07 -14.18
CA ASP A 77 -2.38 -11.77 -15.39
C ASP A 77 -3.91 -11.95 -15.45
N ASP A 78 -4.64 -10.86 -15.74
CA ASP A 78 -6.10 -10.87 -15.92
C ASP A 78 -6.54 -10.80 -17.38
N GLY A 79 -5.65 -10.43 -18.29
CA GLY A 79 -5.98 -10.12 -19.68
C GLY A 79 -6.86 -8.87 -19.90
N PHE A 80 -7.25 -8.16 -18.83
CA PHE A 80 -8.02 -6.91 -18.86
C PHE A 80 -7.34 -5.78 -18.08
N VAL A 81 -7.01 -6.02 -16.81
CA VAL A 81 -6.25 -5.09 -15.97
C VAL A 81 -4.81 -5.61 -15.90
N GLY A 82 -3.91 -4.99 -16.66
CA GLY A 82 -2.50 -5.40 -16.70
C GLY A 82 -1.74 -5.03 -15.43
N THR A 83 -1.99 -3.83 -14.89
CA THR A 83 -1.32 -3.34 -13.69
C THR A 83 -2.31 -2.61 -12.78
N VAL A 84 -2.27 -2.92 -11.50
CA VAL A 84 -3.04 -2.27 -10.43
C VAL A 84 -2.11 -1.37 -9.63
N ARG A 85 -2.56 -0.13 -9.39
CA ARG A 85 -1.98 0.77 -8.38
C ARG A 85 -2.63 0.43 -7.05
N VAL A 86 -1.83 -0.01 -6.08
CA VAL A 86 -2.27 -0.22 -4.70
C VAL A 86 -1.83 0.99 -3.89
N LEU A 87 -2.79 1.72 -3.32
CA LEU A 87 -2.52 2.93 -2.56
C LEU A 87 -2.37 2.55 -1.09
N PHE A 88 -1.27 2.97 -0.48
CA PHE A 88 -0.96 2.68 0.92
C PHE A 88 -0.35 3.86 1.65
N CYS A 89 -0.37 3.81 2.98
CA CYS A 89 0.30 4.78 3.82
C CYS A 89 0.82 4.16 5.12
N GLU A 90 1.78 4.83 5.74
CA GLU A 90 2.22 4.56 7.10
C GLU A 90 1.29 5.23 8.12
N HIS A 91 0.86 4.45 9.11
CA HIS A 91 0.26 4.96 10.34
C HIS A 91 0.27 3.86 11.41
N SER A 92 0.97 4.14 12.51
CA SER A 92 1.22 3.19 13.60
C SER A 92 0.54 3.67 14.89
N PRO A 93 -0.72 3.25 15.17
CA PRO A 93 -1.40 3.61 16.42
C PRO A 93 -0.63 3.16 17.67
N ASN A 94 0.06 2.03 17.55
CA ASN A 94 1.08 1.61 18.51
C ASN A 94 2.47 1.88 17.90
N PRO A 95 3.26 2.82 18.45
CA PRO A 95 4.59 3.14 17.95
C PRO A 95 5.58 1.96 17.95
N SER A 96 5.38 0.98 18.84
CA SER A 96 6.20 -0.24 18.90
C SER A 96 5.85 -1.26 17.81
N VAL A 97 4.82 -0.99 17.00
CA VAL A 97 4.37 -1.88 15.92
C VAL A 97 4.21 -1.06 14.64
N PRO A 98 5.27 -0.95 13.82
CA PRO A 98 5.18 -0.25 12.54
C PRO A 98 4.06 -0.86 11.69
N THR A 99 3.13 -0.03 11.23
CA THR A 99 1.92 -0.49 10.55
C THR A 99 1.71 0.25 9.22
N LEU A 100 1.59 -0.54 8.15
CA LEU A 100 1.16 -0.07 6.83
C LEU A 100 -0.32 -0.35 6.62
N TRP A 101 -0.98 0.60 6.00
CA TRP A 101 -2.40 0.51 5.67
C TRP A 101 -2.62 0.63 4.17
N ILE A 102 -3.27 -0.38 3.60
CA ILE A 102 -3.77 -0.35 2.23
C ILE A 102 -5.12 0.35 2.22
N LEU A 103 -5.18 1.48 1.53
CA LEU A 103 -6.33 2.37 1.48
C LEU A 103 -7.23 2.12 0.29
N GLY A 104 -6.71 1.52 -0.78
CA GLY A 104 -7.48 1.08 -1.94
C GLY A 104 -6.62 0.75 -3.13
N GLY A 105 -7.26 0.69 -4.29
CA GLY A 105 -6.56 0.47 -5.53
C GLY A 105 -7.36 0.89 -6.75
N MET A 106 -6.63 1.08 -7.85
CA MET A 106 -7.16 1.53 -9.13
C MET A 106 -6.30 0.98 -10.26
N ARG A 107 -6.72 1.13 -11.51
CA ARG A 107 -5.91 0.69 -12.66
C ARG A 107 -4.71 1.62 -12.83
N ALA A 108 -3.61 1.09 -13.37
CA ALA A 108 -2.43 1.90 -13.68
C ALA A 108 -2.66 2.93 -14.80
N ASP A 109 -3.59 2.65 -15.72
CA ASP A 109 -3.97 3.55 -16.82
C ASP A 109 -5.03 4.60 -16.41
N GLU A 110 -5.62 4.48 -15.22
CA GLU A 110 -6.52 5.50 -14.68
C GLU A 110 -5.70 6.69 -14.15
N ALA A 111 -6.12 7.90 -14.54
CA ALA A 111 -5.50 9.12 -14.06
C ALA A 111 -5.74 9.29 -12.55
N PHE A 112 -4.67 9.61 -11.82
CA PHE A 112 -4.76 9.98 -10.40
C PHE A 112 -5.11 11.46 -10.29
N ASP A 113 -6.38 11.78 -10.49
CA ASP A 113 -6.89 13.15 -10.56
C ASP A 113 -7.38 13.69 -9.20
N SER A 114 -7.80 14.95 -9.16
CA SER A 114 -8.26 15.64 -7.94
C SER A 114 -9.38 14.88 -7.18
N PRO A 115 -10.39 14.29 -7.85
CA PRO A 115 -11.32 13.36 -7.21
C PRO A 115 -10.65 12.18 -6.49
N GLN A 116 -9.74 11.47 -7.15
CA GLN A 116 -9.02 10.35 -6.52
C GLN A 116 -8.20 10.81 -5.32
N HIS A 117 -7.48 11.93 -5.47
CA HIS A 117 -6.75 12.56 -4.38
C HIS A 117 -7.63 12.83 -3.16
N THR A 118 -8.83 13.38 -3.39
CA THR A 118 -9.80 13.70 -2.33
C THR A 118 -10.29 12.44 -1.63
N ILE A 119 -10.62 11.39 -2.39
CA ILE A 119 -11.09 10.11 -1.85
C ILE A 119 -10.02 9.49 -0.94
N TYR A 120 -8.80 9.32 -1.43
CA TYR A 120 -7.75 8.64 -0.67
C TYR A 120 -7.22 9.48 0.50
N SER A 121 -7.18 10.80 0.36
CA SER A 121 -6.84 11.69 1.49
C SER A 121 -7.91 11.63 2.58
N GLY A 122 -9.20 11.61 2.22
CA GLY A 122 -10.30 11.44 3.16
C GLY A 122 -10.25 10.10 3.88
N ARG A 123 -9.96 9.00 3.16
CA ARG A 123 -9.77 7.67 3.77
C ARG A 123 -8.61 7.65 4.77
N ARG A 124 -7.48 8.31 4.46
CA ARG A 124 -6.34 8.45 5.38
C ARG A 124 -6.70 9.28 6.62
N ALA A 125 -7.45 10.36 6.47
CA ALA A 125 -7.91 11.18 7.59
C ALA A 125 -8.79 10.35 8.55
N ILE A 126 -9.82 9.67 8.02
CA ILE A 126 -10.70 8.78 8.78
C ILE A 126 -9.90 7.66 9.47
N LEU A 127 -8.90 7.12 8.78
CA LEU A 127 -8.04 6.08 9.33
C LEU A 127 -7.30 6.56 10.57
N ARG A 128 -6.67 7.74 10.51
CA ARG A 128 -5.96 8.33 11.65
C ARG A 128 -6.89 8.56 12.83
N GLU A 129 -8.07 9.12 12.58
CA GLU A 129 -9.07 9.40 13.62
C GLU A 129 -9.64 8.15 14.31
N ARG A 130 -9.63 6.99 13.66
CA ARG A 130 -10.30 5.77 14.16
C ARG A 130 -9.35 4.66 14.58
N ALA A 131 -8.08 4.74 14.17
CA ALA A 131 -7.08 3.75 14.51
C ALA A 131 -6.32 4.14 15.78
N ASP A 132 -6.19 5.44 16.05
CA ASP A 132 -5.79 6.01 17.35
C ASP A 132 -6.92 5.86 18.39
#